data_AF-A0A524B408-F1
#
_entry.id   AF-A0A524B408-F1
#
_cell.length_a   1.000
_cell.length_b   1.000
_cell.length_c   1.000
_cell.angle_alpha   90.00
_cell.angle_beta   90.00
_cell.angle_gamma   90.00
#
_symmetry.space_group_name_H-M   'P 1'
#
loop_
_entity.id
_entity.type
_entity.pdbx_description
1 polymer ?
#
loop_
_entity_poly.entity_id
_entity_poly.type
_entity_poly.pdbx_seq_one_letter_code
_entity_poly.pdbx_strand_id
1 'polypeptide(L)'
;MDAWFVFFLFTVAILFAIGGSLILVAYVVILPASFAQGWKKGLLALLLPLVGPIWLANQQRDQLWRPLIQIVSGVILLAIALGLLYLAGPYFVDRMALGVK
;
A
#
# COMPACT_ATOMS: atom_id res chain seq x y z
N MET A 1 -2.29 -16.44 -23.58
CA MET A 1 -2.61 -15.18 -22.88
C MET A 1 -2.10 -14.02 -23.73
N ASP A 2 -2.88 -12.95 -23.84
CA ASP A 2 -2.49 -11.76 -24.62
C ASP A 2 -1.33 -11.02 -23.92
N ALA A 3 -0.35 -10.50 -24.69
CA ALA A 3 0.84 -9.85 -24.14
C ALA A 3 0.52 -8.56 -23.33
N TRP A 4 -0.50 -7.81 -23.73
CA TRP A 4 -1.01 -6.64 -23.01
C TRP A 4 -1.66 -7.04 -21.70
N PHE A 5 -2.39 -8.15 -21.66
CA PHE A 5 -2.96 -8.70 -20.43
C PHE A 5 -1.85 -9.10 -19.45
N VAL A 6 -0.80 -9.78 -19.93
CA VAL A 6 0.36 -10.15 -19.10
C VAL A 6 1.05 -8.89 -18.57
N PHE A 7 1.33 -7.90 -19.41
CA PHE A 7 1.95 -6.65 -18.99
C PHE A 7 1.10 -5.90 -17.94
N PHE A 8 -0.21 -5.83 -18.14
CA PHE A 8 -1.15 -5.24 -17.19
C PHE A 8 -1.11 -5.98 -15.84
N LEU A 9 -1.23 -7.31 -15.86
CA LEU A 9 -1.23 -8.14 -14.67
C LEU A 9 0.08 -7.97 -13.88
N PHE A 10 1.23 -8.01 -14.56
CA PHE A 10 2.53 -7.82 -13.91
C PHE A 10 2.68 -6.42 -13.34
N THR A 11 2.22 -5.39 -14.05
CA THR A 11 2.25 -4.00 -13.56
C THR A 11 1.45 -3.87 -12.26
N VAL A 12 0.22 -4.37 -12.24
CA VAL A 12 -0.62 -4.36 -11.03
C VAL A 12 0.03 -5.16 -9.91
N ALA A 13 0.54 -6.37 -10.19
CA ALA A 13 1.16 -7.22 -9.20
C ALA A 13 2.41 -6.59 -8.58
N ILE A 14 3.27 -5.96 -9.39
CA ILE A 14 4.47 -5.27 -8.92
C ILE A 14 4.10 -4.05 -8.07
N LEU A 15 3.15 -3.22 -8.52
CA LEU A 15 2.67 -2.09 -7.73
C LEU A 15 2.10 -2.54 -6.38
N PHE A 16 1.30 -3.61 -6.38
CA PHE A 16 0.72 -4.17 -5.17
C PHE A 16 1.80 -4.72 -4.22
N ALA A 17 2.75 -5.49 -4.75
CA ALA A 17 3.84 -6.09 -3.99
C ALA A 17 4.75 -5.01 -3.38
N ILE A 18 5.24 -4.08 -4.19
CA ILE A 18 6.11 -2.99 -3.72
C ILE A 18 5.35 -2.11 -2.71
N GLY A 19 4.11 -1.73 -3.03
CA GLY A 19 3.29 -0.89 -2.17
C GLY A 19 3.03 -1.53 -0.81
N GLY A 20 2.64 -2.81 -0.81
CA GLY A 20 2.45 -3.60 0.41
C GLY A 20 3.74 -3.77 1.21
N SER A 21 4.87 -4.08 0.55
CA SER A 21 6.18 -4.19 1.20
C SER A 21 6.62 -2.90 1.86
N LEU A 22 6.43 -1.74 1.22
CA LEU A 22 6.77 -0.44 1.81
C LEU A 22 5.99 -0.17 3.10
N ILE A 23 4.69 -0.45 3.11
CA ILE A 23 3.86 -0.30 4.31
C ILE A 23 4.33 -1.25 5.41
N LEU A 24 4.57 -2.52 5.09
CA LEU A 24 5.02 -3.50 6.08
C LEU A 24 6.38 -3.13 6.69
N VAL A 25 7.35 -2.72 5.87
CA VAL A 25 8.68 -2.31 6.34
C VAL A 25 8.57 -1.08 7.26
N ALA A 26 7.73 -0.10 6.90
CA ALA A 26 7.48 1.04 7.78
C ALA A 26 6.87 0.61 9.12
N TYR A 27 5.96 -0.36 9.10
CA TYR A 27 5.30 -0.89 10.28
C TYR A 27 6.24 -1.57 11.26
N VAL A 28 7.27 -2.25 10.76
CA VAL A 28 8.32 -2.85 11.61
C VAL A 28 9.00 -1.81 12.49
N VAL A 29 9.11 -0.56 12.03
CA VAL A 29 9.71 0.55 12.79
C VAL A 29 8.67 1.29 13.65
N ILE A 30 7.51 1.62 13.07
CA ILE A 30 6.52 2.47 13.73
C ILE A 30 5.81 1.74 14.87
N LEU A 31 5.52 0.45 14.73
CA LEU A 31 4.75 -0.29 15.71
C LEU A 31 5.50 -0.37 17.05
N PRO A 32 6.77 -0.82 17.14
CA PRO A 32 7.51 -0.81 18.40
C PRO A 32 7.69 0.60 18.97
N ALA A 33 7.98 1.59 18.13
CA ALA A 33 8.16 2.99 18.55
C ALA A 33 6.88 3.57 19.16
N SER A 34 5.72 3.17 18.67
CA SER A 34 4.42 3.60 19.20
C SER A 34 4.10 2.98 20.56
N PHE A 35 4.41 1.69 20.76
CA PHE A 35 4.23 1.03 22.05
C PHE A 35 5.21 1.51 23.12
N ALA A 36 6.44 1.89 22.72
CA ALA A 36 7.42 2.51 23.62
C ALA A 36 6.94 3.84 24.22
N GLN A 37 6.01 4.53 23.56
CA GLN A 37 5.41 5.79 24.04
C GLN A 37 4.11 5.59 24.82
N GLY A 38 3.68 4.34 25.02
CA GLY A 38 2.51 3.99 25.78
C GLY A 38 1.48 3.20 24.98
N TRP A 39 0.77 2.33 25.70
CA TRP A 39 -0.18 1.37 25.15
C TRP A 39 -1.27 2.00 24.26
N LYS A 40 -1.77 3.19 24.64
CA LYS A 40 -2.79 3.91 23.84
C LYS A 40 -2.30 4.31 22.45
N LYS A 41 -1.03 4.73 22.33
CA LYS A 41 -0.43 5.11 21.03
C LYS A 41 -0.18 3.87 20.18
N GLY A 42 0.28 2.78 20.80
CA GLY A 42 0.43 1.49 20.13
C GLY A 42 -0.89 0.95 19.57
N LEU A 43 -1.97 0.99 20.36
CA LEU A 43 -3.31 0.64 19.90
C LEU A 43 -3.78 1.52 18.74
N LEU A 44 -3.53 2.83 18.79
CA LEU A 44 -3.90 3.73 17.69
C LEU A 44 -3.16 3.37 16.40
N ALA A 45 -1.86 3.07 16.47
CA ALA A 45 -1.05 2.65 15.33
C ALA A 45 -1.48 1.29 14.76
N LEU A 46 -2.00 0.39 15.60
CA LEU A 46 -2.48 -0.93 15.20
C LEU A 46 -3.88 -0.86 14.58
N LEU A 47 -4.81 -0.14 15.22
CA LEU A 47 -6.22 -0.06 14.81
C LEU A 47 -6.44 0.85 13.60
N LEU A 48 -5.64 1.90 13.45
CA LEU A 48 -5.74 2.85 12.35
C LEU A 48 -4.46 2.84 11.54
N PRO A 49 -4.31 1.89 10.59
CA PRO A 49 -3.00 1.61 10.02
C PRO A 49 -2.42 2.71 9.12
N LEU A 50 -3.23 3.71 8.79
CA LEU A 50 -2.82 4.90 8.04
C LEU A 50 -2.77 6.12 8.94
N VAL A 51 -3.84 6.35 9.71
CA VAL A 51 -3.99 7.56 10.54
C VAL A 51 -3.08 7.55 11.75
N GLY A 52 -2.92 6.40 12.42
CA GLY A 52 -2.07 6.24 13.60
C GLY A 52 -0.60 6.59 13.33
N PRO A 53 0.03 5.99 12.31
CA PRO A 53 1.39 6.33 11.90
C PRO A 53 1.59 7.81 11.55
N ILE A 54 0.65 8.41 10.82
CA ILE A 54 0.72 9.84 10.45
C ILE A 54 0.68 10.73 11.69
N TRP A 55 -0.21 10.42 12.65
CA TRP A 55 -0.32 11.16 13.90
C TRP A 55 0.93 11.03 14.79
N LEU A 56 1.51 9.83 14.87
CA LEU A 56 2.76 9.57 15.60
C LEU A 56 3.96 10.26 14.97
N ALA A 57 4.07 10.21 13.64
CA ALA A 57 5.13 10.89 12.91
C ALA A 57 5.05 12.42 13.03
N ASN A 58 3.86 12.99 13.25
CA ASN A 58 3.74 14.41 13.55
C ASN A 58 4.35 14.79 14.92
N GLN A 59 4.38 13.86 15.88
CA GLN A 59 5.01 14.06 17.20
C GLN A 59 6.50 13.74 17.21
N GLN A 60 6.97 12.85 16.34
CA GLN A 60 8.36 12.38 16.28
C GLN A 60 8.93 12.47 14.87
N ARG A 61 8.81 13.65 14.27
CA ARG A 61 9.08 13.87 12.85
C ARG A 61 10.49 13.43 12.47
N ASP A 62 11.50 13.78 13.26
CA ASP A 62 12.90 13.49 12.94
C ASP A 62 13.23 12.00 12.94
N GLN A 63 12.52 11.19 13.74
CA GLN A 63 12.74 9.74 13.83
C GLN A 63 11.85 8.96 12.85
N LEU A 64 10.63 9.43 12.59
CA LEU A 64 9.62 8.69 11.83
C LEU A 64 9.37 9.22 10.42
N TRP A 65 10.13 10.22 9.96
CA TRP A 65 9.96 10.79 8.61
C TRP A 65 10.16 9.75 7.49
N ARG A 66 11.18 8.91 7.58
CA ARG A 66 11.46 7.86 6.57
C ARG A 66 10.35 6.80 6.53
N PRO A 67 9.95 6.18 7.66
CA PRO A 67 8.79 5.29 7.70
C PRO A 67 7.50 5.94 7.18
N LEU A 68 7.27 7.23 7.47
CA LEU A 68 6.09 7.94 6.97
C LEU A 68 6.08 8.01 5.45
N ILE A 69 7.20 8.38 4.81
CA ILE A 69 7.31 8.40 3.35
C ILE A 69 7.05 7.01 2.76
N GLN A 70 7.53 5.94 3.41
CA GLN A 70 7.27 4.57 2.98
C GLN A 70 5.78 4.23 3.02
N ILE A 71 5.06 4.59 4.09
CA ILE A 71 3.60 4.40 4.16
C ILE A 71 2.89 5.18 3.07
N VAL A 72 3.17 6.47 2.93
CA VAL A 72 2.51 7.33 1.93
C VAL A 72 2.78 6.81 0.52
N SER A 73 4.02 6.46 0.21
CA SER A 73 4.39 5.92 -1.10
C SER A 73 3.72 4.57 -1.33
N GLY A 74 3.70 3.70 -0.33
CA GLY A 74 3.03 2.40 -0.43
C GLY A 74 1.53 2.53 -0.68
N VAL A 75 0.86 3.44 0.03
CA VAL A 75 -0.56 3.75 -0.17
C VAL A 75 -0.83 4.26 -1.57
N ILE A 76 0.00 5.17 -2.08
CA ILE A 76 -0.13 5.68 -3.46
C ILE A 76 0.01 4.54 -4.47
N LEU A 77 1.00 3.66 -4.31
CA LEU A 77 1.18 2.50 -5.20
C LEU A 77 -0.01 1.54 -5.15
N LEU A 78 -0.54 1.25 -3.95
CA LEU A 78 -1.74 0.43 -3.80
C LEU A 78 -2.96 1.10 -4.42
N ALA A 79 -3.14 2.41 -4.24
CA ALA A 79 -4.23 3.16 -4.85
C ALA A 79 -4.16 3.15 -6.38
N ILE A 80 -2.96 3.27 -6.96
CA ILE A 80 -2.75 3.15 -8.40
C ILE A 80 -3.05 1.72 -8.86
N ALA A 81 -2.56 0.69 -8.15
CA ALA A 81 -2.84 -0.70 -8.48
C ALA A 81 -4.34 -1.02 -8.48
N LEU A 82 -5.06 -0.56 -7.46
CA LEU A 82 -6.51 -0.72 -7.36
C LEU A 82 -7.23 0.10 -8.43
N GLY A 83 -6.79 1.34 -8.70
CA GLY A 83 -7.34 2.15 -9.78
C GLY A 83 -7.19 1.47 -11.14
N LEU A 84 -6.02 0.90 -11.44
CA LEU A 84 -5.79 0.12 -12.65
C LEU A 84 -6.69 -1.12 -12.70
N LEU A 85 -6.86 -1.85 -11.60
CA LEU A 85 -7.77 -3.00 -11.53
C LEU A 85 -9.22 -2.60 -11.78
N TYR A 86 -9.72 -1.54 -11.16
CA TYR A 86 -11.11 -1.13 -11.29
C TYR A 86 -11.43 -0.50 -12.65
N LEU A 87 -10.49 0.24 -13.25
CA LEU A 87 -10.71 0.95 -14.51
C LEU A 87 -10.38 0.09 -15.73
N ALA A 88 -9.25 -0.61 -15.72
CA ALA A 88 -8.78 -1.40 -16.86
C ALA A 88 -9.07 -2.90 -16.71
N GLY A 89 -9.35 -3.39 -15.51
CA GLY A 89 -9.74 -4.79 -15.27
C GLY A 89 -10.98 -5.21 -16.06
N PRO A 90 -12.09 -4.45 -16.06
CA PRO A 90 -13.28 -4.78 -16.84
C PRO A 90 -12.98 -4.96 -18.33
N TYR A 91 -12.16 -4.08 -18.92
CA TYR A 91 -11.73 -4.18 -20.31
C TYR A 91 -11.06 -5.53 -20.64
N PHE A 92 -10.16 -5.99 -19.77
CA PHE A 92 -9.51 -7.29 -19.97
C PHE A 92 -10.44 -8.47 -19.70
N VAL A 93 -11.35 -8.36 -18.70
CA VAL A 93 -12.35 -9.39 -18.41
C VAL A 93 -13.31 -9.57 -19.58
N ASP A 94 -13.83 -8.48 -20.14
CA ASP A 94 -14.72 -8.50 -21.30
C ASP A 94 -14.01 -9.11 -22.52
N ARG A 95 -12.75 -8.75 -22.75
CA ARG A 95 -11.94 -9.33 -23.83
C ARG A 95 -11.71 -10.83 -23.66
N MET A 96 -11.55 -11.32 -22.43
CA MET A 96 -11.41 -12.75 -22.13
C MET A 96 -12.75 -13.49 -22.26
N ALA A 97 -13.84 -12.88 -21.79
CA ALA A 97 -15.18 -13.45 -21.79
C ALA A 97 -15.80 -13.53 -23.20
N LEU A 98 -15.51 -12.56 -24.05
CA LEU A 98 -15.96 -12.55 -25.45
C LEU A 98 -15.27 -13.62 -26.31
N GLY A 99 -14.30 -14.35 -25.76
CA GLY A 99 -13.60 -15.44 -26.44
C GLY A 99 -12.92 -14.91 -27.70
N VAL A 100 -11.65 -14.52 -27.60
CA VAL A 100 -10.82 -14.29 -28.79
C VAL A 100 -10.91 -15.55 -29.67
N LYS A 101 -11.72 -15.47 -30.73
CA LYS A 101 -11.47 -16.15 -32.00
C LYS A 101 -10.31 -15.46 -32.68
#